data_AF-A0A847W0F6-F1
#
_entry.id   AF-A0A847W0F6-F1
#
_cell.length_a   1.000
_cell.length_b   1.000
_cell.length_c   1.000
_cell.angle_alpha   90.00
_cell.angle_beta   90.00
_cell.angle_gamma   90.00
#
_symmetry.space_group_name_H-M   'P 1'
#
loop_
_entity.id
_entity.type
_entity.pdbx_description
1 polymer ?
#
loop_
_entity_poly.entity_id
_entity_poly.type
_entity_poly.pdbx_seq_one_letter_code
_entity_poly.pdbx_strand_id
1 'polypeptide(L)'
;MINRALFGIPSGIAIGYLVTIIISALFAKGHYSSAPPELIERMGNEINAVILQTFLCAVMGAGFAASSVIWEIENWSIAKQSGIYFVIISLITLPIAYFANWMEHSLAGFISYFGIFIAIYLVVWLIQYLFWKRKVKAINDKVKEKPGN
;
A
#
# COMPACT_ATOMS: atom_id res chain seq x y z
N MET A 1 -8.01 -7.78 -14.48
CA MET A 1 -8.43 -7.37 -13.12
C MET A 1 -8.30 -8.51 -12.11
N ILE A 2 -8.94 -9.68 -12.34
CA ILE A 2 -8.91 -10.83 -11.42
C ILE A 2 -7.48 -11.35 -11.18
N ASN A 3 -6.68 -11.57 -12.23
CA ASN A 3 -5.30 -12.06 -12.05
C ASN A 3 -4.43 -11.10 -11.23
N ARG A 4 -4.60 -9.78 -11.41
CA ARG A 4 -3.91 -8.76 -10.61
C ARG A 4 -4.30 -8.86 -9.14
N ALA A 5 -5.59 -8.97 -8.85
CA ALA A 5 -6.08 -9.11 -7.48
C ALA A 5 -5.51 -10.37 -6.80
N LEU A 6 -5.46 -11.49 -7.53
CA LEU A 6 -4.89 -12.74 -7.03
C LEU A 6 -3.40 -12.61 -6.68
N PHE A 7 -2.60 -11.87 -7.47
CA PHE A 7 -1.20 -11.56 -7.12
C PHE A 7 -1.08 -10.54 -5.98
N GLY A 8 -2.07 -9.66 -5.83
CA GLY A 8 -2.13 -8.67 -4.76
C GLY A 8 -2.31 -9.28 -3.37
N ILE A 9 -3.06 -10.38 -3.26
CA ILE A 9 -3.32 -11.08 -1.99
C ILE A 9 -2.03 -11.48 -1.25
N PRO A 10 -1.14 -12.33 -1.81
CA PRO A 10 0.07 -12.75 -1.12
C PRO A 10 1.01 -11.57 -0.87
N SER A 11 1.06 -10.61 -1.79
CA SER A 11 1.88 -9.40 -1.63
C SER A 11 1.41 -8.55 -0.46
N GLY A 12 0.09 -8.35 -0.30
CA GLY A 12 -0.50 -7.61 0.81
C GLY A 12 -0.23 -8.29 2.15
N ILE A 13 -0.39 -9.61 2.23
CA ILE A 13 -0.06 -10.39 3.43
C ILE A 13 1.43 -10.23 3.78
N ALA A 14 2.32 -10.44 2.81
CA ALA A 14 3.77 -10.34 3.03
C ALA A 14 4.18 -8.95 3.52
N ILE A 15 3.68 -7.89 2.88
CA ILE A 15 3.95 -6.51 3.30
C ILE A 15 3.40 -6.26 4.71
N GLY A 16 2.19 -6.73 5.02
CA GLY A 16 1.60 -6.61 6.36
C GLY A 16 2.50 -7.22 7.44
N TYR A 17 3.01 -8.43 7.24
CA TYR A 17 3.93 -9.09 8.17
C TYR A 17 5.30 -8.39 8.25
N LEU A 18 5.82 -7.85 7.13
CA LEU A 18 7.05 -7.06 7.18
C LEU A 18 6.87 -5.80 8.03
N VAL A 19 5.72 -5.15 7.93
CA VAL A 19 5.39 -3.98 8.76
C VAL A 19 5.34 -4.35 10.25
N THR A 20 4.69 -5.46 10.65
CA THR A 20 4.66 -5.88 12.06
C THR A 20 6.05 -6.21 12.59
N ILE A 21 6.89 -6.88 11.79
CA ILE A 21 8.29 -7.18 12.14
C ILE A 21 9.09 -5.89 12.33
N ILE A 22 8.99 -4.94 11.40
CA ILE A 22 9.70 -3.66 11.48
C ILE A 22 9.27 -2.87 12.72
N ILE A 23 7.96 -2.75 12.95
CA ILE A 23 7.43 -2.06 14.14
C ILE A 23 7.92 -2.75 15.42
N SER A 24 7.88 -4.09 15.47
CA SER A 24 8.35 -4.84 16.64
C SER A 24 9.85 -4.62 16.88
N ALA A 25 10.67 -4.67 15.82
CA ALA A 25 12.10 -4.46 15.92
C ALA A 25 12.46 -3.04 16.42
N LEU A 26 11.68 -2.03 16.05
CA LEU A 26 11.92 -0.64 16.44
C LEU A 26 11.38 -0.29 17.83
N PHE A 27 10.25 -0.88 18.23
CA PHE A 27 9.48 -0.39 19.39
C PHE A 27 9.22 -1.43 20.49
N ALA A 28 9.27 -2.74 20.19
CA ALA A 28 8.81 -3.79 21.11
C ALA A 28 9.92 -4.43 21.97
N LYS A 29 11.09 -3.78 22.09
CA LYS A 29 12.17 -4.14 23.05
C LYS A 29 12.54 -5.64 23.06
N GLY A 30 12.57 -6.28 21.89
CA GLY A 30 12.93 -7.70 21.73
C GLY A 30 11.75 -8.67 21.72
N HIS A 31 10.52 -8.19 21.89
CA HIS A 31 9.30 -8.99 21.72
C HIS A 31 8.69 -8.78 20.33
N TYR A 32 7.97 -9.78 19.81
CA TYR A 32 7.19 -9.64 18.60
C TYR A 32 5.75 -9.20 18.94
N SER A 33 5.30 -8.10 18.33
CA SER A 33 3.93 -7.60 18.42
C SER A 33 3.20 -7.95 17.13
N SER A 34 2.34 -8.96 17.18
CA SER A 34 1.66 -9.51 16.01
C SER A 34 0.46 -8.67 15.54
N ALA A 35 -0.20 -7.97 16.45
CA ALA A 35 -1.33 -7.07 16.19
C ALA A 35 -1.40 -5.97 17.28
N PRO A 36 -2.12 -4.85 17.04
CA PRO A 36 -2.36 -3.86 18.09
C PRO A 36 -3.06 -4.46 19.32
N PRO A 37 -2.66 -4.11 20.56
CA PRO A 37 -3.30 -4.62 21.78
C PRO A 37 -4.82 -4.44 21.80
N GLU A 38 -5.30 -3.30 21.32
CA GLU A 38 -6.73 -2.97 21.25
C GLU A 38 -7.49 -3.89 20.27
N LEU A 39 -6.82 -4.33 19.19
CA LEU A 39 -7.37 -5.33 18.28
C LEU A 39 -7.42 -6.71 18.94
N ILE A 40 -6.36 -7.09 19.66
CA ILE A 40 -6.30 -8.36 20.40
C ILE A 40 -7.41 -8.45 21.43
N GLU A 41 -7.59 -7.39 22.22
CA GLU A 41 -8.67 -7.30 23.21
C GLU A 41 -10.05 -7.39 22.55
N ARG A 42 -10.27 -6.63 21.48
CA ARG A 42 -11.55 -6.63 20.74
C ARG A 42 -11.88 -7.98 20.12
N MET A 43 -10.88 -8.73 19.69
CA MET A 43 -11.04 -10.06 19.08
C MET A 43 -11.03 -11.20 20.11
N GLY A 44 -10.84 -10.87 21.40
CA GLY A 44 -10.84 -11.78 22.54
C GLY A 44 -9.57 -12.62 22.71
N ASN A 45 -8.77 -12.76 21.66
CA ASN A 45 -7.46 -13.42 21.70
C ASN A 45 -6.58 -12.99 20.52
N GLU A 46 -5.29 -13.28 20.63
CA GLU A 46 -4.28 -12.89 19.65
C GLU A 46 -4.49 -13.54 18.28
N ILE A 47 -4.84 -14.84 18.24
CA ILE A 47 -4.97 -15.56 16.97
C ILE A 47 -6.10 -14.99 16.12
N ASN A 48 -7.23 -14.62 16.72
CA ASN A 48 -8.34 -14.00 16.02
C ASN A 48 -7.98 -12.62 15.46
N ALA A 49 -7.21 -11.83 16.21
CA ALA A 49 -6.70 -10.54 15.74
C ALA A 49 -5.73 -10.70 14.56
N VAL A 50 -4.82 -11.67 14.63
CA VAL A 50 -3.88 -11.98 13.54
C VAL A 50 -4.61 -12.50 12.29
N ILE A 51 -5.62 -13.36 12.45
CA ILE A 51 -6.46 -13.84 11.32
C ILE A 51 -7.15 -12.66 10.64
N LEU A 52 -7.81 -11.79 11.42
CA LEU A 52 -8.49 -10.63 10.89
C LEU A 52 -7.50 -9.68 10.20
N GLN A 53 -6.38 -9.36 10.84
CA GLN A 53 -5.36 -8.48 10.26
C GLN A 53 -4.80 -9.07 8.95
N THR A 54 -4.52 -10.37 8.91
CA THR A 54 -4.03 -11.05 7.70
C THR A 54 -5.05 -10.96 6.57
N PHE A 55 -6.33 -11.20 6.88
CA PHE A 55 -7.42 -11.04 5.91
C PHE A 55 -7.53 -9.61 5.39
N LEU A 56 -7.45 -8.61 6.27
CA LEU A 56 -7.50 -7.19 5.89
C LEU A 56 -6.30 -6.80 5.01
N CYS A 57 -5.09 -7.27 5.33
CA CYS A 57 -3.91 -7.10 4.49
C CYS A 57 -4.07 -7.75 3.11
N ALA A 58 -4.67 -8.94 3.04
CA ALA A 58 -4.98 -9.61 1.78
C ALA A 58 -5.97 -8.80 0.92
N VAL A 59 -7.05 -8.29 1.52
CA VAL A 59 -8.05 -7.43 0.86
C VAL A 59 -7.40 -6.14 0.36
N MET A 60 -6.56 -5.51 1.19
CA MET A 60 -5.83 -4.30 0.80
C MET A 60 -4.92 -4.55 -0.39
N GLY A 61 -4.10 -5.61 -0.34
CA GLY A 61 -3.20 -5.98 -1.44
C GLY A 61 -3.95 -6.31 -2.73
N ALA A 62 -5.02 -7.09 -2.64
CA ALA A 62 -5.89 -7.41 -3.77
C ALA A 62 -6.48 -6.14 -4.40
N GLY A 63 -7.00 -5.24 -3.57
CA GLY A 63 -7.57 -3.97 -4.00
C GLY A 63 -6.55 -3.08 -4.70
N PHE A 64 -5.38 -2.88 -4.10
CA PHE A 64 -4.30 -2.06 -4.68
C PHE A 64 -3.84 -2.61 -6.03
N ALA A 65 -3.69 -3.94 -6.13
CA ALA A 65 -3.31 -4.60 -7.36
C ALA A 65 -4.42 -4.53 -8.42
N ALA A 66 -5.69 -4.69 -8.03
CA ALA A 66 -6.82 -4.54 -8.95
C ALA A 66 -6.90 -3.10 -9.51
N SER A 67 -6.75 -2.09 -8.65
CA SER A 67 -6.75 -0.67 -9.03
C SER A 67 -5.58 -0.29 -9.95
N SER A 68 -4.52 -1.09 -10.02
CA SER A 68 -3.37 -0.83 -10.90
C SER A 68 -3.74 -0.84 -12.39
N VAL A 69 -4.93 -1.33 -12.76
CA VAL A 69 -5.49 -1.19 -14.12
C VAL A 69 -5.58 0.28 -14.57
N ILE A 70 -5.64 1.23 -13.64
CA ILE A 70 -5.66 2.67 -13.95
C ILE A 70 -4.41 3.09 -14.75
N TRP A 71 -3.27 2.45 -14.51
CA TRP A 71 -2.02 2.76 -15.21
C TRP A 71 -2.03 2.33 -16.68
N GLU A 72 -2.95 1.46 -17.09
CA GLU A 72 -3.10 0.99 -18.47
C GLU A 72 -4.01 1.89 -19.31
N ILE A 73 -4.62 2.93 -18.71
CA ILE A 73 -5.51 3.85 -19.43
C ILE A 73 -4.67 4.92 -20.12
N GLU A 74 -4.27 4.66 -21.37
CA GLU A 74 -3.35 5.51 -22.15
C GLU A 74 -3.86 6.95 -22.37
N ASN A 75 -5.18 7.14 -22.45
CA ASN A 75 -5.80 8.44 -22.71
C ASN A 75 -5.85 9.36 -21.48
N TRP A 76 -5.38 8.92 -20.30
CA TRP A 76 -5.36 9.73 -19.09
C TRP A 76 -3.97 10.29 -18.82
N SER A 77 -3.92 11.54 -18.34
CA SER A 77 -2.67 12.10 -17.84
C SER A 77 -2.20 11.34 -16.59
N ILE A 78 -0.89 11.30 -16.38
CA ILE A 78 -0.28 10.69 -15.18
C ILE A 78 -0.88 11.29 -13.91
N ALA A 79 -1.14 12.61 -13.88
CA ALA A 79 -1.78 13.28 -12.75
C ALA A 79 -3.18 12.73 -12.46
N LYS A 80 -4.01 12.54 -13.51
CA LYS A 80 -5.36 11.97 -13.37
C LYS A 80 -5.32 10.53 -12.89
N GLN A 81 -4.45 9.70 -13.48
CA GLN A 81 -4.26 8.31 -13.05
C GLN A 81 -3.85 8.24 -11.57
N SER A 82 -2.88 9.07 -11.17
CA SER A 82 -2.36 9.10 -9.80
C SER A 82 -3.42 9.54 -8.80
N GLY A 83 -4.16 10.62 -9.10
CA GLY A 83 -5.22 11.11 -8.24
C GLY A 83 -6.35 10.09 -8.03
N ILE A 84 -6.81 9.45 -9.11
CA ILE A 84 -7.87 8.43 -9.02
C ILE A 84 -7.37 7.19 -8.29
N TYR A 85 -6.14 6.74 -8.58
CA TYR A 85 -5.54 5.61 -7.86
C TYR A 85 -5.45 5.92 -6.36
N PHE A 86 -4.95 7.11 -5.99
CA PHE A 86 -4.85 7.57 -4.61
C PHE A 86 -6.21 7.56 -3.88
N VAL A 87 -7.26 8.06 -4.52
CA VAL A 87 -8.62 8.05 -3.94
C VAL A 87 -9.08 6.61 -3.66
N ILE A 88 -8.92 5.69 -4.62
CA ILE A 88 -9.35 4.31 -4.43
C ILE A 88 -8.58 3.63 -3.29
N ILE A 89 -7.26 3.74 -3.27
CA ILE A 89 -6.47 3.13 -2.21
C ILE A 89 -6.74 3.77 -0.84
N SER A 90 -7.10 5.06 -0.79
CA SER A 90 -7.54 5.74 0.45
C SER A 90 -8.84 5.14 0.97
N LEU A 91 -9.82 4.94 0.08
CA LEU A 91 -11.12 4.34 0.42
C LEU A 91 -11.01 2.88 0.88
N ILE A 92 -9.93 2.19 0.51
CA ILE A 92 -9.63 0.84 0.99
C ILE A 92 -8.89 0.91 2.34
N THR A 93 -7.85 1.74 2.41
CA THR A 93 -6.93 1.77 3.55
C THR A 93 -7.55 2.38 4.79
N LEU A 94 -8.29 3.48 4.66
CA LEU A 94 -8.82 4.20 5.82
C LEU A 94 -9.83 3.36 6.61
N PRO A 95 -10.83 2.70 5.99
CA PRO A 95 -11.72 1.80 6.72
C PRO A 95 -10.96 0.63 7.36
N ILE A 96 -10.01 0.02 6.63
CA ILE A 96 -9.22 -1.10 7.16
C ILE A 96 -8.42 -0.67 8.38
N ALA A 97 -7.71 0.45 8.31
CA ALA A 97 -6.90 0.98 9.40
C ALA A 97 -7.77 1.32 10.63
N TYR A 98 -8.99 1.83 10.42
CA TYR A 98 -9.95 2.06 11.49
C TYR A 98 -10.35 0.74 12.17
N PHE A 99 -10.79 -0.26 11.40
CA PHE A 99 -11.24 -1.55 11.97
C PHE A 99 -10.12 -2.39 12.58
N ALA A 100 -8.89 -2.25 12.08
CA ALA A 100 -7.71 -2.94 12.58
C ALA A 100 -7.05 -2.22 13.77
N ASN A 101 -7.59 -1.10 14.23
CA ASN A 101 -7.00 -0.25 15.29
C ASN A 101 -5.56 0.21 14.95
N TRP A 102 -5.27 0.52 13.68
CA TRP A 102 -3.99 1.11 13.27
C TRP A 102 -3.93 2.62 13.45
N MET A 103 -5.09 3.24 13.64
CA MET A 103 -5.22 4.65 13.97
C MET A 103 -6.04 4.82 15.23
N GLU A 104 -5.72 5.84 16.01
CA GLU A 104 -6.55 6.26 17.13
C GLU A 104 -7.92 6.73 16.61
N HIS A 105 -8.99 6.32 17.29
CA HIS A 105 -10.38 6.66 16.92
C HIS A 105 -10.77 8.06 17.40
N SER A 106 -9.91 9.03 17.12
CA SER A 106 -10.12 10.45 17.34
C SER A 106 -9.91 11.23 16.05
N LEU A 107 -10.43 12.46 15.96
CA LEU A 107 -10.21 13.30 14.78
C LEU A 107 -8.71 13.57 14.55
N ALA A 108 -7.96 13.78 15.63
CA ALA A 108 -6.51 13.96 15.57
C ALA A 108 -5.79 12.70 15.08
N GLY A 109 -6.18 11.53 15.60
CA GLY A 109 -5.68 10.23 15.17
C GLY A 109 -5.88 9.98 13.67
N PHE A 110 -7.10 10.25 13.18
CA PHE A 110 -7.43 10.14 11.77
C PHE A 110 -6.59 11.07 10.89
N ILE A 111 -6.49 12.35 11.27
CA ILE A 111 -5.70 13.34 10.50
C ILE A 111 -4.22 12.95 10.48
N SER A 112 -3.67 12.49 11.60
CA SER A 112 -2.28 12.05 11.69
C SER A 112 -2.02 10.85 10.80
N TYR A 113 -2.85 9.80 10.91
CA TYR A 113 -2.72 8.60 10.08
C TYR A 113 -2.86 8.92 8.59
N PHE A 114 -3.86 9.72 8.21
CA PHE A 114 -4.06 10.10 6.81
C PHE A 114 -2.92 10.97 6.27
N GLY A 115 -2.35 11.86 7.09
CA GLY A 115 -1.16 12.63 6.74
C GLY A 115 0.05 11.74 6.46
N ILE A 116 0.31 10.75 7.33
CA ILE A 116 1.37 9.75 7.12
C ILE A 116 1.12 8.96 5.83
N PHE A 117 -0.13 8.55 5.59
CA PHE A 117 -0.51 7.83 4.38
C PHE A 117 -0.25 8.64 3.10
N ILE A 118 -0.63 9.92 3.08
CA ILE A 118 -0.33 10.85 1.98
C ILE A 118 1.18 10.93 1.75
N ALA A 119 1.96 11.12 2.83
CA ALA A 119 3.42 11.24 2.72
C ALA A 119 4.05 9.98 2.13
N ILE A 120 3.67 8.79 2.61
CA ILE A 120 4.14 7.50 2.07
C ILE A 120 3.77 7.37 0.59
N TYR A 121 2.52 7.68 0.24
CA TYR A 121 2.06 7.62 -1.14
C TYR A 121 2.90 8.52 -2.06
N LEU A 122 3.12 9.78 -1.67
CA LEU A 122 3.90 10.74 -2.46
C LEU A 122 5.35 10.31 -2.64
N VAL A 123 5.98 9.77 -1.58
CA VAL A 123 7.36 9.25 -1.64
C VAL A 123 7.45 8.08 -2.60
N VAL A 124 6.58 7.08 -2.44
CA VAL A 124 6.56 5.88 -3.31
C VAL A 124 6.27 6.28 -4.76
N TRP A 125 5.31 7.17 -4.97
CA TRP A 125 4.96 7.68 -6.29
C TRP A 125 6.14 8.41 -6.95
N LEU A 126 6.83 9.29 -6.22
CA LEU A 126 7.97 10.04 -6.74
C LEU A 126 9.13 9.12 -7.14
N ILE A 127 9.45 8.13 -6.30
CA ILE A 127 10.48 7.12 -6.59
C ILE A 127 10.14 6.37 -7.88
N GLN A 128 8.90 5.89 -8.00
CA GLN A 128 8.45 5.16 -9.19
C GLN A 128 8.46 6.06 -10.44
N TYR A 129 7.97 7.28 -10.32
CA TYR A 129 7.95 8.25 -11.43
C TYR A 129 9.36 8.52 -11.95
N LEU A 130 10.32 8.80 -11.05
CA LEU A 130 11.71 9.06 -11.44
C LEU A 130 12.37 7.85 -12.07
N PHE A 131 12.12 6.64 -11.53
CA PHE A 131 12.63 5.39 -12.09
C PHE A 131 12.12 5.17 -13.52
N TRP A 132 10.81 5.28 -13.74
CA TRP A 132 10.22 5.09 -15.07
C TRP A 132 10.63 6.18 -16.06
N LYS A 133 10.71 7.43 -15.61
CA LYS A 133 11.20 8.54 -16.43
C LYS A 133 12.63 8.29 -16.93
N ARG A 134 13.52 7.82 -16.05
CA ARG A 134 14.90 7.45 -16.41
C ARG A 134 14.93 6.28 -17.39
N LYS A 135 14.12 5.25 -17.16
CA LYS A 135 14.04 4.06 -18.02
C LYS A 135 13.55 4.39 -19.43
N VAL A 136 12.49 5.21 -19.55
CA VAL A 136 11.97 5.66 -20.86
C VAL A 136 13.01 6.49 -21.59
N LYS A 137 13.70 7.41 -20.90
CA LYS A 137 14.79 8.19 -21.50
C LYS A 137 15.89 7.28 -22.06
N ALA A 138 16.35 6.31 -21.27
CA ALA A 138 17.39 5.37 -21.70
C ALA A 138 16.99 4.51 -22.91
N ILE A 139 15.70 4.15 -23.04
CA ILE A 139 15.19 3.44 -24.22
C ILE A 139 15.16 4.37 -25.44
N ASN A 140 14.66 5.60 -25.29
CA ASN A 140 14.60 6.58 -26.38
C ASN A 140 15.99 6.93 -26.92
N ASP A 141 16.98 7.05 -26.05
CA ASP A 141 18.36 7.35 -26.44
C ASP A 141 18.95 6.20 -27.28
N LYS A 142 18.72 4.93 -26.87
CA LYS A 142 19.15 3.73 -27.64
C LYS A 142 18.45 3.58 -29.00
N VAL A 143 17.20 4.01 -29.11
CA VAL A 143 16.46 3.97 -30.39
C VAL A 143 17.00 5.03 -31.35
N LYS A 144 17.36 6.22 -30.84
CA LYS A 144 17.97 7.30 -31.66
C LYS A 144 19.39 6.99 -32.11
N GLU A 145 20.14 6.18 -31.35
CA GLU A 145 21.51 5.77 -31.69
C GLU A 145 21.60 4.64 -32.74
N LYS A 146 20.50 3.98 -33.11
CA LYS A 146 20.47 3.11 -34.30
C LYS A 146 20.13 3.97 -35.53
N PRO A 147 21.08 4.30 -36.41
CA PRO A 147 20.73 4.88 -37.71
C PRO A 147 19.89 3.84 -38.46
N GLY A 148 18.88 4.31 -39.20
CA GLY A 148 18.08 3.43 -40.06
C GLY A 148 18.98 2.61 -40.98
N ASN A 149 18.77 1.29 -40.96
CA ASN A 149 19.07 0.43 -42.11
C ASN A 149 18.00 0.68 -43.17
#